data_AF-A0A920NGU6-F1
#
_entry.id   AF-A0A920NGU6-F1
#
_cell.length_a   1.000
_cell.length_b   1.000
_cell.length_c   1.000
_cell.angle_alpha   90.00
_cell.angle_beta   90.00
_cell.angle_gamma   90.00
#
_symmetry.space_group_name_H-M   'P 1'
#
loop_
_entity.id
_entity.type
_entity.pdbx_description
1 polymer ?
#
loop_
_entity_poly.entity_id
_entity_poly.type
_entity_poly.pdbx_seq_one_letter_code
_entity_poly.pdbx_strand_id
1 'polypeptide(L)'
;MIKDSKSQIFQVKNKKQLFIDKKFIDYSNNVTLTMNPPYMSEIPVMVPDKPWENRIGSYNTVIKENDLFRMWYDFTPPENDPSGITRGVAYAESTDGIHWEKPNIGLVEICGSKSNNVVIPRIPNAPRGETEGGTVFLDTNPNCSRKEKYKFWTKIRAFLKKIKNVV
;
A
#
# COMPACT_ATOMS: atom_id res chain seq x y z
N MET A 1 43.30 -20.21 10.75
CA MET A 1 43.49 -21.02 9.53
C MET A 1 42.18 -21.04 8.77
N ILE A 2 42.05 -20.19 7.74
CA ILE A 2 40.87 -20.14 6.87
C ILE A 2 41.14 -21.10 5.72
N LYS A 3 40.30 -22.11 5.55
CA LYS A 3 40.41 -23.09 4.46
C LYS A 3 40.22 -22.37 3.11
N ASP A 4 41.10 -22.68 2.16
CA ASP A 4 40.98 -22.36 0.74
C ASP A 4 39.60 -22.78 0.19
N SER A 5 38.66 -21.83 0.15
CA SER A 5 37.48 -21.97 -0.69
C SER A 5 37.90 -21.63 -2.12
N LYS A 6 37.85 -22.60 -3.03
CA LYS A 6 38.06 -22.38 -4.47
C LYS A 6 37.28 -21.12 -4.91
N SER A 7 38.01 -20.14 -5.44
CA SER A 7 37.43 -18.91 -6.01
C SER A 7 36.48 -19.28 -7.15
N GLN A 8 35.17 -19.17 -6.90
CA GLN A 8 34.14 -19.42 -7.90
C GLN A 8 34.09 -18.25 -8.87
N ILE A 9 34.35 -18.50 -10.17
CA ILE A 9 34.27 -17.47 -11.20
C ILE A 9 32.79 -17.23 -11.55
N PHE A 10 32.27 -16.04 -11.24
CA PHE A 10 30.90 -15.65 -11.59
C PHE A 10 30.85 -14.87 -12.92
N GLN A 11 30.04 -15.33 -13.86
CA GLN A 11 29.77 -14.64 -15.12
C GLN A 11 28.71 -13.55 -14.92
N VAL A 12 29.14 -12.34 -14.56
CA VAL A 12 28.24 -11.19 -14.28
C VAL A 12 27.74 -10.53 -15.57
N LYS A 13 28.62 -10.32 -16.55
CA LYS A 13 28.35 -9.56 -17.80
C LYS A 13 27.62 -8.23 -17.49
N ASN A 14 26.60 -7.88 -18.27
CA ASN A 14 25.76 -6.70 -18.10
C ASN A 14 24.44 -7.00 -17.36
N LYS A 15 24.37 -8.08 -16.58
CA LYS A 15 23.16 -8.47 -15.85
C LYS A 15 23.10 -7.76 -14.50
N LYS A 16 21.91 -7.29 -14.10
CA LYS A 16 21.64 -6.79 -12.75
C LYS A 16 21.90 -7.92 -11.74
N GLN A 17 22.64 -7.61 -10.68
CA GLN A 17 22.92 -8.54 -9.58
C GLN A 17 22.19 -8.09 -8.33
N LEU A 18 21.60 -9.05 -7.62
CA LEU A 18 20.97 -8.80 -6.34
C LEU A 18 22.06 -8.83 -5.25
N PHE A 19 22.17 -7.76 -4.46
CA PHE A 19 23.15 -7.65 -3.39
C PHE A 19 22.47 -7.85 -2.03
N ILE A 20 22.11 -9.10 -1.73
CA ILE A 20 21.41 -9.48 -0.48
C ILE A 20 22.13 -10.59 0.29
N ASP A 21 23.21 -11.13 -0.26
CA ASP A 21 23.94 -12.27 0.27
C ASP A 21 25.46 -12.05 0.14
N LYS A 22 26.24 -13.08 0.50
CA LYS A 22 27.70 -13.04 0.47
C LYS A 22 28.30 -13.35 -0.91
N LYS A 23 27.47 -13.59 -1.95
CA LYS A 23 27.93 -14.10 -3.25
C LYS A 23 28.93 -13.19 -3.96
N PHE A 24 28.74 -11.87 -3.82
CA PHE A 24 29.59 -10.85 -4.44
C PHE A 24 30.45 -10.09 -3.42
N ILE A 25 30.67 -10.67 -2.23
CA ILE A 25 31.53 -10.11 -1.20
C ILE A 25 32.83 -10.92 -1.19
N ASP A 26 33.89 -10.36 -1.76
CA ASP A 26 35.22 -10.96 -1.76
C ASP A 26 35.88 -10.80 -0.37
N TYR A 27 35.75 -9.61 0.22
CA TYR A 27 36.30 -9.32 1.54
C TYR A 27 35.43 -8.30 2.30
N SER A 28 35.40 -8.45 3.63
CA SER A 28 34.79 -7.50 4.56
C SER A 28 35.68 -7.40 5.80
N ASN A 29 35.98 -6.18 6.26
CA ASN A 29 36.72 -5.94 7.50
C ASN A 29 35.87 -5.11 8.46
N ASN A 30 35.70 -5.58 9.70
CA ASN A 30 34.96 -4.89 10.75
C ASN A 30 33.53 -4.45 10.33
N VAL A 31 32.93 -5.13 9.36
CA VAL A 31 31.53 -4.93 8.91
C VAL A 31 30.89 -6.30 8.70
N THR A 32 29.58 -6.40 8.93
CA THR A 32 28.81 -7.63 8.73
C THR A 32 27.53 -7.32 7.99
N LEU A 33 27.21 -8.13 6.98
CA LEU A 33 25.91 -8.10 6.32
C LEU A 33 24.86 -8.65 7.29
N THR A 34 23.93 -7.79 7.71
CA THR A 34 22.89 -8.12 8.69
C THR A 34 21.52 -7.76 8.12
N MET A 35 20.57 -8.68 8.28
CA MET A 35 19.16 -8.36 8.07
C MET A 35 18.65 -7.63 9.31
N ASN A 36 18.09 -6.43 9.14
CA ASN A 36 17.42 -5.74 10.24
C ASN A 36 16.25 -6.63 10.71
N PRO A 37 16.24 -7.09 11.97
CA PRO A 37 15.16 -7.95 12.45
C PRO A 37 13.86 -7.14 12.41
N PRO A 38 12.76 -7.70 11.88
CA PRO A 38 11.48 -7.04 11.98
C PRO A 38 11.09 -6.97 13.46
N TYR A 39 10.68 -5.79 13.92
CA TYR A 39 10.04 -5.62 15.21
C TYR A 39 8.53 -5.69 15.01
N MET A 40 7.87 -6.62 15.71
CA MET A 40 6.42 -6.66 15.79
C MET A 40 6.00 -5.83 17.00
N SER A 41 5.32 -4.71 16.75
CA SER A 41 4.72 -3.91 17.81
C SER A 41 3.63 -4.72 18.53
N GLU A 42 3.56 -4.60 19.85
CA GLU A 42 2.45 -5.15 20.65
C GLU A 42 1.14 -4.42 20.39
N ILE A 43 1.22 -3.15 19.99
CA ILE A 43 0.08 -2.29 19.70
C ILE A 43 -0.08 -2.18 18.17
N PRO A 44 -1.27 -2.44 17.62
CA PRO A 44 -1.53 -2.24 16.20
C PRO A 44 -1.37 -0.77 15.81
N VAL A 45 -0.63 -0.50 14.73
CA VAL A 45 -0.44 0.84 14.16
C VAL A 45 -1.75 1.44 13.62
N MET A 46 -2.68 0.59 13.20
CA MET A 46 -3.98 1.00 12.66
C MET A 46 -5.05 0.00 13.09
N VAL A 47 -6.17 0.50 13.59
CA VAL A 47 -7.34 -0.28 14.01
C VAL A 47 -8.62 0.29 13.40
N PRO A 48 -9.68 -0.51 13.23
CA PRO A 48 -10.99 0.00 12.80
C PRO A 48 -11.67 0.69 14.00
N ASP A 49 -11.46 1.99 14.15
CA ASP A 49 -11.98 2.81 15.27
C ASP A 49 -13.09 3.77 14.82
N LYS A 50 -13.45 3.77 13.53
CA LYS A 50 -14.55 4.59 12.99
C LYS A 50 -15.79 3.73 12.71
N PRO A 51 -17.01 4.28 12.85
CA PRO A 51 -18.25 3.52 12.69
C PRO A 51 -18.46 2.95 11.28
N TRP A 52 -17.80 3.54 10.27
CA TRP A 52 -17.84 3.08 8.89
C TRP A 52 -16.68 2.12 8.55
N GLU A 53 -15.89 1.70 9.54
CA GLU A 53 -14.82 0.70 9.41
C GLU A 53 -15.22 -0.61 10.09
N ASN A 54 -15.31 -1.69 9.33
CA ASN A 54 -15.43 -3.05 9.87
C ASN A 54 -14.05 -3.72 10.04
N ARG A 55 -13.12 -3.49 9.10
CA ARG A 55 -11.77 -4.05 9.12
C ARG A 55 -10.79 -3.15 8.37
N ILE A 56 -9.57 -3.04 8.87
CA ILE A 56 -8.43 -2.48 8.13
C ILE A 56 -7.74 -3.59 7.35
N GLY A 57 -7.45 -3.38 6.07
CA GLY A 57 -6.79 -4.38 5.24
C GLY A 57 -5.27 -4.20 5.18
N SER A 58 -4.68 -4.89 4.20
CA SER A 58 -3.22 -5.00 4.05
C SER A 58 -2.64 -4.14 2.93
N TYR A 59 -3.47 -3.46 2.13
CA TYR A 59 -3.02 -2.69 0.97
C TYR A 59 -2.96 -1.21 1.33
N ASN A 60 -1.92 -0.87 2.08
CA ASN A 60 -1.72 0.47 2.62
C ASN A 60 -0.47 1.10 1.98
N THR A 61 -0.58 2.35 1.55
CA THR A 61 0.55 3.15 1.08
C THR A 61 0.90 4.18 2.13
N VAL A 62 2.17 4.23 2.56
CA VAL A 62 2.69 5.32 3.38
C VAL A 62 3.70 6.14 2.58
N ILE A 63 3.51 7.46 2.55
CA ILE A 63 4.45 8.42 1.94
C ILE A 63 4.85 9.43 3.01
N LYS A 64 6.16 9.64 3.20
CA LYS A 64 6.68 10.74 4.02
C LYS A 64 6.91 11.96 3.13
N GLU A 65 6.29 13.07 3.49
CA GLU A 65 6.52 14.39 2.87
C GLU A 65 6.85 15.40 3.96
N ASN A 66 8.09 15.89 3.95
CA ASN A 66 8.67 16.70 5.03
C ASN A 66 8.56 15.95 6.38
N ASP A 67 7.92 16.57 7.37
CA ASP A 67 7.74 16.01 8.72
C ASP A 67 6.40 15.26 8.89
N LEU A 68 5.66 15.04 7.80
CA LEU A 68 4.36 14.37 7.85
C LEU A 68 4.38 13.06 7.06
N PHE A 69 3.96 12.00 7.74
CA PHE A 69 3.60 10.74 7.13
C PHE A 69 2.13 10.78 6.72
N ARG A 70 1.86 10.37 5.49
CA ARG A 70 0.53 10.26 4.90
C ARG A 70 0.27 8.81 4.57
N MET A 71 -0.86 8.27 5.01
CA MET A 71 -1.28 6.91 4.70
C MET A 71 -2.57 6.92 3.89
N TRP A 72 -2.58 6.14 2.81
CA TRP A 72 -3.80 5.68 2.17
C TRP A 72 -3.98 4.23 2.56
N TYR A 73 -4.99 3.95 3.36
CA TYR A 73 -5.23 2.63 3.91
C TYR A 73 -6.51 2.03 3.35
N ASP A 74 -6.51 0.72 3.19
CA ASP A 74 -7.69 0.01 2.76
C ASP A 74 -8.54 -0.44 3.95
N PHE A 75 -9.85 -0.43 3.78
CA PHE A 75 -10.79 -0.89 4.79
C PHE A 75 -11.98 -1.60 4.14
N THR A 76 -12.75 -2.32 4.93
CA THR A 76 -14.08 -2.79 4.54
C THR A 76 -15.14 -2.06 5.37
N PRO A 77 -16.25 -1.59 4.78
CA PRO A 77 -17.34 -1.03 5.56
C PRO A 77 -18.14 -2.11 6.32
N PRO A 78 -19.09 -1.70 7.19
CA PRO A 78 -20.10 -2.60 7.74
C PRO A 78 -20.83 -3.39 6.66
N GLU A 79 -21.33 -4.57 7.05
CA GLU A 79 -22.15 -5.38 6.15
C GLU A 79 -23.39 -4.61 5.69
N ASN A 80 -23.79 -4.82 4.44
CA ASN A 80 -24.96 -4.18 3.82
C ASN A 80 -24.91 -2.64 3.75
N ASP A 81 -23.73 -2.04 3.79
CA ASP A 81 -23.58 -0.60 3.56
C ASP A 81 -24.19 -0.17 2.20
N PRO A 82 -25.04 0.87 2.18
CA PRO A 82 -25.79 1.27 0.99
C PRO A 82 -24.93 1.94 -0.10
N SER A 83 -23.71 2.41 0.20
CA SER A 83 -22.81 2.91 -0.86
C SER A 83 -22.41 1.80 -1.83
N GLY A 84 -22.46 0.54 -1.34
CA GLY A 84 -21.99 -0.65 -2.02
C GLY A 84 -20.49 -0.68 -2.28
N ILE A 85 -19.73 0.21 -1.62
CA ILE A 85 -18.30 0.02 -1.42
C ILE A 85 -18.12 -1.30 -0.68
N THR A 86 -17.32 -2.20 -1.23
CA THR A 86 -16.99 -3.48 -0.57
C THR A 86 -15.58 -3.50 0.00
N ARG A 87 -14.72 -2.65 -0.55
CA ARG A 87 -13.41 -2.31 -0.03
C ARG A 87 -13.16 -0.85 -0.38
N GLY A 88 -12.83 -0.03 0.61
CA GLY A 88 -12.63 1.40 0.45
C GLY A 88 -11.15 1.78 0.62
N VAL A 89 -10.82 2.99 0.20
CA VAL A 89 -9.52 3.62 0.47
C VAL A 89 -9.78 4.89 1.26
N ALA A 90 -9.19 4.96 2.44
CA ALA A 90 -9.29 6.07 3.37
C ALA A 90 -7.91 6.65 3.68
N TYR A 91 -7.88 7.79 4.34
CA TYR A 91 -6.68 8.61 4.48
C TYR A 91 -6.34 8.95 5.93
N ALA A 92 -5.07 8.83 6.31
CA ALA A 92 -4.58 9.16 7.64
C ALA A 92 -3.27 9.95 7.60
N GLU A 93 -3.00 10.69 8.68
CA GLU A 93 -1.81 11.50 8.88
C GLU A 93 -1.07 11.09 10.17
N SER A 94 0.25 11.23 10.19
CA SER A 94 1.07 10.93 11.35
C SER A 94 2.35 11.76 11.33
N THR A 95 2.87 12.14 12.49
CA THR A 95 4.17 12.82 12.63
C THR A 95 5.32 11.86 12.96
N ASP A 96 5.01 10.65 13.42
CA ASP A 96 6.00 9.65 13.86
C ASP A 96 5.92 8.31 13.10
N GLY A 97 4.89 8.13 12.27
CA GLY A 97 4.62 6.91 11.51
C GLY A 97 4.00 5.77 12.35
N ILE A 98 3.74 6.00 13.64
CA ILE A 98 3.25 5.02 14.61
C ILE A 98 1.83 5.37 15.05
N HIS A 99 1.59 6.64 15.40
CA HIS A 99 0.28 7.14 15.82
C HIS A 99 -0.39 7.89 14.67
N TRP A 100 -1.60 7.47 14.31
CA TRP A 100 -2.29 7.94 13.11
C TRP A 100 -3.59 8.68 13.44
N GLU A 101 -3.71 9.88 12.90
CA GLU A 101 -4.94 10.67 12.89
C GLU A 101 -5.74 10.41 11.61
N LYS A 102 -7.06 10.25 11.74
CA LYS A 102 -8.00 10.02 10.64
C LYS A 102 -8.87 11.27 10.45
N PRO A 103 -8.39 12.30 9.73
CA PRO A 103 -9.07 13.59 9.62
C PRO A 103 -10.38 13.47 8.82
N ASN A 104 -11.41 14.23 9.17
CA ASN A 104 -12.64 14.25 8.39
C ASN A 104 -12.44 15.03 7.08
N ILE A 105 -12.49 14.35 5.93
CA ILE A 105 -12.22 14.91 4.59
C ILE A 105 -13.52 15.24 3.85
N GLY A 106 -14.58 14.46 4.04
CA GLY A 106 -15.88 14.83 3.48
C GLY A 106 -16.10 14.50 1.99
N LEU A 107 -15.26 13.69 1.36
CA LEU A 107 -15.31 13.50 -0.10
C LEU A 107 -16.32 12.44 -0.56
N VAL A 108 -16.36 11.30 0.14
CA VAL A 108 -17.14 10.13 -0.27
C VAL A 108 -18.24 9.85 0.76
N GLU A 109 -19.45 9.57 0.28
CA GLU A 109 -20.56 9.16 1.13
C GLU A 109 -20.47 7.66 1.42
N ILE A 110 -20.49 7.31 2.71
CA ILE A 110 -20.51 5.93 3.20
C ILE A 110 -21.31 5.88 4.49
N CYS A 111 -22.04 4.79 4.73
CA CYS A 111 -22.92 4.65 5.90
C CYS A 111 -23.89 5.85 6.07
N GLY A 112 -24.37 6.42 4.95
CA GLY A 112 -25.31 7.55 4.94
C GLY A 112 -24.70 8.91 5.33
N SER A 113 -23.37 9.02 5.39
CA SER A 113 -22.70 10.27 5.78
C SER A 113 -21.41 10.50 5.02
N LYS A 114 -21.04 11.78 4.85
CA LYS A 114 -19.71 12.20 4.39
C LYS A 114 -18.74 12.46 5.54
N SER A 115 -19.17 12.31 6.80
CA SER A 115 -18.32 12.55 7.97
C SER A 115 -17.28 11.44 8.17
N ASN A 116 -16.30 11.39 7.27
CA ASN A 116 -15.28 10.35 7.15
C ASN A 116 -14.05 10.88 6.38
N ASN A 117 -13.04 10.02 6.25
CA ASN A 117 -11.78 10.27 5.55
C ASN A 117 -11.61 9.39 4.29
N VAL A 118 -12.72 8.92 3.70
CA VAL A 118 -12.72 8.07 2.51
C VAL A 118 -12.45 8.94 1.28
N VAL A 119 -11.50 8.52 0.43
CA VAL A 119 -10.98 9.36 -0.67
C VAL A 119 -11.21 8.78 -2.06
N ILE A 120 -11.56 7.49 -2.18
CA ILE A 120 -11.89 6.86 -3.46
C ILE A 120 -13.37 6.47 -3.48
N PRO A 121 -14.19 7.04 -4.39
CA PRO A 121 -15.59 6.66 -4.52
C PRO A 121 -15.72 5.27 -5.16
N ARG A 122 -16.90 4.66 -4.99
CA ARG A 122 -17.27 3.44 -5.71
C ARG A 122 -17.18 3.65 -7.23
N ILE A 123 -16.65 2.66 -7.92
CA ILE A 123 -16.69 2.62 -9.39
C ILE A 123 -18.10 2.16 -9.80
N PRO A 124 -18.85 2.94 -10.59
CA PRO A 124 -20.18 2.55 -11.03
C PRO A 124 -20.17 1.19 -11.73
N ASN A 125 -21.11 0.32 -11.34
CA ASN A 125 -21.27 -1.04 -11.87
C ASN A 125 -20.10 -2.00 -11.64
N ALA A 126 -19.05 -1.64 -10.90
CA ALA A 126 -17.94 -2.56 -10.66
C ALA A 126 -18.37 -3.77 -9.80
N PRO A 127 -17.82 -4.97 -10.07
CA PRO A 127 -18.05 -6.13 -9.22
C PRO A 127 -17.42 -5.91 -7.84
N ARG A 128 -17.87 -6.68 -6.84
CA ARG A 128 -17.29 -6.66 -5.49
C ARG A 128 -15.75 -6.81 -5.54
N GLY A 129 -15.05 -6.04 -4.71
CA GLY A 129 -13.59 -6.02 -4.64
C GLY A 129 -12.93 -5.13 -5.70
N GLU A 130 -13.56 -4.03 -6.11
CA GLU A 130 -13.06 -3.18 -7.21
C GLU A 130 -11.75 -2.42 -6.92
N THR A 131 -11.41 -2.23 -5.64
CA THR A 131 -10.22 -1.50 -5.17
C THR A 131 -9.23 -2.41 -4.42
N GLU A 132 -9.29 -3.72 -4.66
CA GLU A 132 -8.32 -4.66 -4.07
C GLU A 132 -6.92 -4.47 -4.66
N GLY A 133 -5.91 -4.32 -3.78
CA GLY A 133 -4.52 -4.25 -4.21
C GLY A 133 -4.09 -2.89 -4.74
N GLY A 134 -4.74 -1.81 -4.32
CA GLY A 134 -4.41 -0.46 -4.73
C GLY A 134 -3.15 0.10 -4.06
N THR A 135 -2.50 1.06 -4.72
CA THR A 135 -1.41 1.86 -4.15
C THR A 135 -1.51 3.31 -4.61
N VAL A 136 -1.10 4.22 -3.75
CA VAL A 136 -0.90 5.63 -4.10
C VAL A 136 0.58 5.88 -4.40
N PHE A 137 0.85 6.69 -5.42
CA PHE A 137 2.20 7.17 -5.71
C PHE A 137 2.20 8.68 -5.94
N LEU A 138 3.37 9.27 -5.75
CA LEU A 138 3.60 10.69 -5.96
C LEU A 138 3.96 10.94 -7.42
N ASP A 139 3.24 11.85 -8.07
CA ASP A 139 3.64 12.40 -9.35
C ASP A 139 4.75 13.44 -9.12
N THR A 140 5.98 13.07 -9.47
CA THR A 140 7.18 13.91 -9.31
C THR A 140 7.42 14.83 -10.51
N ASN A 141 6.51 14.89 -11.49
CA ASN A 141 6.62 15.83 -12.60
C ASN A 141 6.57 17.27 -12.04
N PRO A 142 7.58 18.12 -12.31
CA PRO A 142 7.60 19.50 -11.80
C PRO A 142 6.43 20.35 -12.30
N ASN A 143 5.78 19.94 -13.40
CA ASN A 143 4.60 20.61 -13.95
C ASN A 143 3.27 20.06 -13.39
N CYS A 144 3.30 19.02 -12.55
CA CYS A 144 2.09 18.46 -11.96
C CYS A 144 1.49 19.45 -10.96
N SER A 145 0.19 19.71 -11.07
CA SER A 145 -0.50 20.58 -10.14
C SER A 145 -0.54 19.94 -8.74
N ARG A 146 -0.45 20.77 -7.69
CA ARG A 146 -0.52 20.28 -6.30
C ARG A 146 -1.81 19.48 -6.01
N LYS A 147 -2.92 19.80 -6.70
CA LYS A 147 -4.22 19.12 -6.54
C LYS A 147 -4.24 17.72 -7.15
N GLU A 148 -3.28 17.40 -8.01
CA GLU A 148 -3.21 16.14 -8.75
C GLU A 148 -1.97 15.33 -8.40
N LYS A 149 -1.23 15.75 -7.36
CA LYS A 149 0.08 15.21 -6.98
C LYS A 149 0.03 13.73 -6.59
N TYR A 150 -1.07 13.28 -6.00
CA TYR A 150 -1.25 11.89 -5.61
C TYR A 150 -2.04 11.15 -6.67
N LYS A 151 -1.48 10.04 -7.15
CA LYS A 151 -2.10 9.18 -8.16
C LYS A 151 -2.41 7.85 -7.52
N PHE A 152 -3.63 7.37 -7.72
CA PHE A 152 -4.05 6.05 -7.27
C PHE A 152 -4.04 5.08 -8.46
N TRP A 153 -3.43 3.92 -8.26
CA TRP A 153 -3.55 2.80 -9.18
C TRP A 153 -4.14 1.61 -8.44
N THR A 154 -5.09 0.92 -9.08
CA THR A 154 -5.68 -0.32 -8.58
C THR A 154 -5.99 -1.26 -9.72
N LYS A 155 -6.07 -2.56 -9.40
CA LYS A 155 -6.63 -3.55 -10.31
C LYS A 155 -8.15 -3.45 -10.31
N ILE A 156 -8.73 -3.15 -11.47
CA ILE A 156 -10.17 -3.25 -11.68
C ILE A 156 -10.47 -4.64 -12.25
N ARG A 157 -11.31 -5.43 -11.57
CA ARG A 157 -11.79 -6.70 -12.13
C ARG A 157 -12.76 -6.40 -13.28
N ALA A 158 -12.40 -6.82 -14.48
CA ALA A 158 -13.22 -6.63 -15.67
C ALA A 158 -14.56 -7.38 -15.55
N PHE A 159 -15.59 -6.84 -16.18
CA PHE A 159 -16.86 -7.52 -16.40
C PHE A 159 -16.61 -8.81 -17.16
N LEU A 160 -16.92 -9.97 -16.56
CA LEU A 160 -17.13 -11.17 -17.35
C LEU A 160 -18.39 -10.93 -18.19
N LYS A 161 -18.21 -10.63 -19.50
CA LYS A 161 -19.30 -10.83 -20.46
C LYS A 161 -19.71 -12.29 -20.31
N LYS A 162 -20.93 -12.55 -19.85
CA LYS A 162 -21.56 -13.85 -20.07
C LYS A 162 -21.53 -14.10 -21.57
N ILE A 163 -20.63 -14.96 -22.04
CA ILE A 163 -20.78 -15.58 -23.34
C ILE A 163 -22.04 -16.41 -23.19
N LYS A 164 -23.17 -15.91 -23.70
CA LYS A 164 -24.34 -16.76 -23.92
C LYS A 164 -23.89 -17.75 -24.99
N ASN A 165 -23.61 -18.98 -24.59
CA ASN A 165 -23.51 -20.07 -25.54
C ASN A 165 -24.83 -20.10 -26.31
N VAL A 166 -24.77 -19.72 -27.59
CA VAL A 166 -25.84 -19.98 -28.53
C VAL A 166 -25.70 -21.47 -28.84
N VAL A 167 -26.71 -22.24 -28.42
CA VAL A 167 -26.99 -23.59 -28.96
C VAL A 167 -27.70 -23.40 -30.29
#